data_AF-A0A497KSX6-F1
#
_entry.id   AF-A0A497KSX6-F1
#
_cell.length_a   1.000
_cell.length_b   1.000
_cell.length_c   1.000
_cell.angle_alpha   90.00
_cell.angle_beta   90.00
_cell.angle_gamma   90.00
#
_symmetry.space_group_name_H-M   'P 1'
#
loop_
_entity.id
_entity.type
_entity.pdbx_description
1 polymer ?
#
loop_
_entity_poly.entity_id
_entity_poly.type
_entity_poly.pdbx_seq_one_letter_code
_entity_poly.pdbx_strand_id
1 'polypeptide(L)'
;MEKSKTEEEALEEIVEEEKEEATKIFTGVYPLNPPHVYAAIERDPTTGGLKYLLIEPKLSNQEIAIFNRIKEILITELDISLTEL
;
A
#
# COMPACT_ATOMS: atom_id res chain seq x y z
N MET A 1 -5.38 -34.91 22.78
CA MET A 1 -4.26 -34.12 22.25
C MET A 1 -4.89 -32.93 21.55
N GLU A 2 -5.17 -31.88 22.34
CA GLU A 2 -5.61 -30.58 21.80
C GLU A 2 -4.44 -30.01 21.01
N LYS A 3 -4.60 -29.88 19.70
CA LYS A 3 -3.69 -29.05 18.91
C LYS A 3 -3.86 -27.62 19.44
N SER A 4 -2.78 -27.02 19.88
CA SER A 4 -2.78 -25.70 20.50
C SER A 4 -3.29 -24.68 19.49
N LYS A 5 -4.30 -23.90 19.89
CA LYS A 5 -4.97 -22.81 19.16
C LYS A 5 -4.04 -21.91 18.30
N THR A 6 -2.78 -21.77 18.72
CA THR A 6 -1.71 -21.03 18.05
C THR A 6 -1.24 -21.66 16.72
N GLU A 7 -1.30 -22.98 16.57
CA GLU A 7 -0.96 -23.66 15.31
C GLU A 7 -2.07 -23.51 14.27
N GLU A 8 -3.33 -23.43 14.72
CA GLU A 8 -4.51 -23.28 13.85
C GLU A 8 -4.62 -21.84 13.32
N GLU A 9 -4.38 -20.84 14.18
CA GLU A 9 -4.28 -19.42 13.79
C GLU A 9 -3.09 -19.17 12.85
N ALA A 10 -1.92 -19.79 13.11
CA ALA A 10 -0.78 -19.71 12.22
C ALA A 10 -1.08 -20.37 10.87
N LEU A 11 -1.74 -21.54 10.85
CA LEU A 11 -2.16 -22.24 9.63
C LEU A 11 -3.18 -21.43 8.81
N GLU A 12 -4.07 -20.68 9.45
CA GLU A 12 -4.99 -19.77 8.76
C GLU A 12 -4.26 -18.57 8.14
N GLU A 13 -3.26 -18.02 8.83
CA GLU A 13 -2.45 -16.89 8.34
C GLU A 13 -1.61 -17.27 7.11
N ILE A 14 -0.96 -18.45 7.10
CA ILE A 14 -0.23 -18.96 5.90
C ILE A 14 -1.18 -19.28 4.75
N VAL A 15 -2.41 -19.75 5.01
CA VAL A 15 -3.40 -20.05 3.97
C VAL A 15 -4.02 -18.77 3.39
N GLU A 16 -4.12 -17.70 4.16
CA GLU A 16 -4.50 -16.37 3.66
C GLU A 16 -3.37 -15.72 2.86
N GLU A 17 -2.12 -15.80 3.30
CA GLU A 17 -0.95 -15.33 2.53
C GLU A 17 -0.80 -16.10 1.20
N GLU A 18 -0.94 -17.44 1.19
CA GLU A 18 -0.89 -18.23 -0.05
C GLU A 18 -2.07 -17.93 -1.00
N LYS A 19 -3.25 -17.57 -0.47
CA LYS A 19 -4.38 -17.10 -1.31
C LYS A 19 -4.13 -15.73 -1.91
N GLU A 20 -3.41 -14.84 -1.23
CA GLU A 20 -2.99 -13.55 -1.80
C GLU A 20 -1.90 -13.69 -2.87
N GLU A 21 -1.10 -14.75 -2.81
CA GLU A 21 -0.11 -15.12 -3.85
C GLU A 21 -0.74 -15.74 -5.11
N ALA A 22 -2.07 -15.91 -5.17
CA ALA A 22 -2.77 -16.20 -6.41
C ALA A 22 -2.42 -15.09 -7.43
N THR A 23 -1.55 -15.43 -8.38
CA THR A 23 -0.89 -14.53 -9.34
C THR A 23 -1.78 -13.35 -9.72
N LYS A 24 -1.49 -12.16 -9.16
CA LYS A 24 -2.21 -10.92 -9.49
C LYS A 24 -1.98 -10.62 -10.97
N ILE A 25 -3.03 -10.77 -11.77
CA ILE A 25 -2.97 -10.49 -13.21
C ILE A 25 -3.16 -8.99 -13.41
N PHE A 26 -2.06 -8.27 -13.58
CA PHE A 26 -2.09 -6.88 -14.01
C PHE A 26 -2.64 -6.81 -15.44
N THR A 27 -3.77 -6.12 -15.59
CA THR A 27 -4.40 -5.87 -16.88
C THR A 27 -3.71 -4.71 -17.61
N GLY A 28 -3.11 -3.78 -16.87
CA GLY A 28 -2.29 -2.70 -17.43
C GLY A 28 -1.77 -1.72 -16.39
N VAL A 29 -0.77 -0.92 -16.78
CA VAL A 29 -0.20 0.18 -15.98
C VAL A 29 -0.20 1.44 -16.84
N TYR A 30 -0.71 2.55 -16.28
CA TYR A 30 -0.93 3.81 -16.98
C TYR A 30 -0.26 4.96 -16.24
N PRO A 31 0.45 5.86 -16.93
CA PRO A 31 1.06 7.03 -16.31
C PRO A 31 0.00 8.03 -15.84
N LEU A 32 0.15 8.55 -14.63
CA LEU A 32 -0.64 9.68 -14.13
C LEU A 32 0.22 10.93 -13.98
N ASN A 33 1.35 10.79 -13.29
CA ASN A 33 2.36 11.84 -13.14
C ASN A 33 3.78 11.25 -13.12
N PRO A 34 4.33 10.87 -14.28
CA PRO A 34 5.64 10.24 -14.36
C PRO A 34 6.78 11.19 -13.90
N PRO A 35 7.83 10.66 -13.25
CA PRO A 35 8.05 9.24 -12.93
C PRO A 35 7.42 8.78 -11.61
N HIS A 36 6.60 9.61 -10.95
CA HIS A 36 6.20 9.40 -9.56
C HIS A 36 4.92 8.60 -9.41
N VAL A 37 3.90 8.84 -10.25
CA VAL A 37 2.57 8.27 -10.06
C VAL A 37 2.09 7.51 -11.28
N TYR A 38 1.64 6.27 -11.06
CA TYR A 38 1.01 5.41 -12.06
C TYR A 38 -0.25 4.76 -11.49
N ALA A 39 -1.22 4.47 -12.38
CA ALA A 39 -2.37 3.65 -12.08
C ALA A 39 -2.14 2.23 -12.61
N ALA A 40 -2.30 1.22 -11.75
CA ALA A 40 -2.38 -0.16 -12.17
C ALA A 40 -3.82 -0.66 -12.06
N ILE A 41 -4.27 -1.39 -13.07
CA ILE A 41 -5.54 -2.11 -13.03
C ILE A 41 -5.23 -3.59 -12.88
N GLU A 42 -5.64 -4.19 -11.77
CA GLU A 42 -5.52 -5.63 -11.55
C GLU A 42 -6.89 -6.30 -11.54
N ARG A 43 -6.93 -7.56 -11.95
CA ARG A 43 -8.12 -8.41 -11.79
C ARG A 43 -7.94 -9.25 -10.55
N ASP A 44 -8.88 -9.12 -9.61
CA ASP A 44 -8.95 -9.98 -8.44
C ASP A 44 -9.20 -11.43 -8.89
N PRO A 45 -8.30 -12.38 -8.57
CA PRO A 45 -8.41 -13.76 -9.03
C PRO A 45 -9.57 -14.51 -8.37
N THR A 46 -10.03 -14.07 -7.20
CA THR A 46 -11.07 -14.72 -6.40
C THR A 46 -12.47 -14.24 -6.81
N THR A 47 -12.63 -12.93 -6.99
CA THR A 47 -13.94 -12.32 -7.31
C THR A 47 -14.12 -12.01 -8.80
N GLY A 48 -13.03 -11.97 -9.57
CA GLY A 48 -13.03 -11.51 -10.95
C GLY A 48 -13.24 -10.01 -11.11
N GLY A 49 -13.36 -9.24 -10.02
CA GLY A 49 -13.52 -7.79 -10.04
C GLY A 49 -12.24 -7.07 -10.47
N LEU A 50 -12.39 -5.85 -11.00
CA LEU A 50 -11.25 -4.98 -11.29
C LEU A 50 -10.93 -4.13 -10.06
N LYS A 51 -9.66 -4.07 -9.69
CA LYS A 51 -9.14 -3.17 -8.66
C LYS A 51 -8.27 -2.11 -9.30
N TYR A 52 -8.46 -0.88 -8.84
CA TYR A 52 -7.60 0.24 -9.16
C TYR A 52 -6.54 0.39 -8.07
N LEU A 53 -5.28 0.33 -8.47
CA LEU A 53 -4.14 0.49 -7.57
C LEU A 53 -3.34 1.73 -7.96
N LEU A 54 -3.02 2.55 -6.96
CA LEU A 54 -2.14 3.68 -7.12
C LEU A 54 -0.70 3.27 -6.79
N ILE A 55 0.21 3.46 -7.73
CA ILE A 55 1.63 3.19 -7.56
C ILE A 55 2.34 4.52 -7.35
N GLU A 56 2.90 4.69 -6.15
CA GLU A 56 3.70 5.84 -5.73
C GLU A 56 5.03 5.37 -5.12
N PRO A 57 6.04 6.25 -5.00
CA PRO A 57 7.29 5.90 -4.33
C PRO A 57 7.00 5.59 -2.86
N LYS A 58 7.43 4.41 -2.42
CA LYS A 58 7.28 4.01 -1.02
C LYS A 58 8.39 4.65 -0.19
N LEU A 59 7.99 5.28 0.91
CA LEU A 59 8.90 5.76 1.94
C LEU A 59 9.03 4.71 3.04
N SER A 60 10.25 4.47 3.50
CA SER A 60 10.52 3.73 4.74
C SER A 60 10.03 4.52 5.96
N ASN A 61 9.89 3.84 7.11
CA ASN A 61 9.49 4.49 8.35
C ASN A 61 10.43 5.64 8.77
N GLN A 62 11.74 5.50 8.47
CA GLN A 62 12.73 6.55 8.72
C GLN A 62 12.52 7.75 7.80
N GLU A 63 12.30 7.51 6.51
CA GLU A 63 12.02 8.57 5.53
C GLU A 63 10.71 9.30 5.85
N ILE A 64 9.68 8.58 6.30
CA ILE A 64 8.41 9.19 6.74
C ILE A 64 8.65 10.13 7.93
N ALA A 65 9.45 9.72 8.91
CA ALA A 65 9.75 10.57 10.07
C ALA A 65 10.50 11.85 9.66
N ILE A 66 11.49 11.73 8.77
CA ILE A 66 12.24 12.87 8.23
C ILE A 66 11.33 13.78 7.39
N PHE A 67 10.52 13.19 6.51
CA PHE A 67 9.57 13.91 5.65
C PHE A 67 8.59 14.75 6.48
N ASN A 68 8.01 14.16 7.53
CA ASN A 68 7.09 14.87 8.41
C ASN A 68 7.78 16.02 9.16
N ARG A 69 9.02 15.83 9.60
CA ARG A 69 9.78 16.90 10.25
C ARG A 69 10.08 18.07 9.30
N ILE A 70 10.44 17.77 8.06
CA ILE A 70 10.64 18.80 7.02
C ILE A 70 9.32 19.54 6.75
N LYS A 71 8.22 18.80 6.59
CA LYS A 71 6.89 19.38 6.35
C LYS A 71 6.49 20.33 7.49
N GLU A 72 6.69 19.93 8.74
CA GLU A 72 6.40 20.75 9.92
C GLU A 72 7.20 22.07 9.92
N ILE A 73 8.51 22.01 9.64
CA ILE A 73 9.35 23.21 9.54
C ILE A 73 8.83 24.13 8.43
N LEU A 74 8.55 23.58 7.24
CA LEU A 74 8.06 24.37 6.11
C LEU A 74 6.73 25.07 6.43
N ILE A 75 5.79 24.37 7.06
CA ILE A 75 4.49 24.94 7.45
C ILE A 75 4.64 25.99 8.55
N THR A 76 5.65 25.86 9.41
CA THR A 76 5.91 26.85 10.46
C THR A 76 6.51 28.13 9.89
N GLU A 77 7.43 28.00 8.93
CA GLU A 77 8.16 29.13 8.34
C GLU A 77 7.36 29.83 7.23
N LEU A 78 6.54 29.08 6.49
CA LEU A 78 5.65 29.61 5.47
C LEU A 78 4.31 29.94 6.14
N ASP A 79 3.68 31.07 5.80
CA ASP A 79 2.33 31.43 6.27
C ASP A 79 1.26 30.60 5.53
N ILE A 80 1.44 29.27 5.55
CA ILE A 80 0.59 28.29 4.87
C ILE A 80 -0.24 27.61 5.96
N SER A 81 -1.56 27.71 5.84
CA SER A 81 -2.45 27.02 6.76
C SER A 81 -2.40 25.51 6.53
N LEU A 82 -2.36 24.73 7.62
CA LEU A 82 -2.50 23.27 7.61
C LEU A 82 -3.79 22.79 6.93
N THR A 83 -4.82 23.64 6.85
CA THR A 83 -6.10 23.31 6.20
C THR A 83 -6.08 23.41 4.68
N GLU A 84 -5.01 23.97 4.09
CA GLU A 84 -4.90 24.20 2.64
C GLU A 84 -4.02 23.14 1.94
N LEU A 85 -3.62 22.09 2.66
CA LEU A 85 -2.71 21.02 2.24
C LEU A 85 -3.40 19.65 2.14
#